data_AF-A0A813IT88-F1
#
_entry.id   AF-A0A813IT88-F1
#
_cell.length_a   1.000
_cell.length_b   1.000
_cell.length_c   1.000
_cell.angle_alpha   90.00
_cell.angle_beta   90.00
_cell.angle_gamma   90.00
#
_symmetry.space_group_name_H-M   'P 1'
#
loop_
_entity.id
_entity.type
_entity.pdbx_description
1 polymer ?
#
loop_
_entity_poly.entity_id
_entity_poly.type
_entity_poly.pdbx_seq_one_letter_code
_entity_poly.pdbx_strand_id
1 'polypeptide(L)'
;FGFAAESGNGFSSEEACGIQYGMFLHDYLNLSGIETRWEPQEHREFRVRSEVELSRRNWAWNKERPETEPEYIEMLVYQARTYLAECWAHGGRFWESEVHLADYIGNMSGDVADALFDLVIPRMKDLTTHNYLRFAMCVPEMCDSTAIRRLLIPRFLGAHLAGWDIAGQDFFLPAPSPEHAIPEELTDWANLSVDFVIAGTQRCGTASLWQNLGRHPEIGFIHGMEEDTDYFFANGVQRRMLPLKSQVVEFNGRWAASGRQRPALVGLRHVKILQYPLARLLAAQVPRLVSIVVLCDPVGRAEKEFLQECVKDENKSELVELGKKEACRQNIVDFFGTPPSWGGWGQEARDAFWRSIFVREDLAEMQRLFGRRLLAFHQDRYREDERGLFAFLAKALGATLPFPPEMDFGHYNSVRGERSDLCRNRTLVQHLKNFFQNEFQAQAHHLALAGERVPKSLALGLGRCDRAGDARGRLQECDQHTKCNF
;
A
#
# COMPACT_ATOMS: atom_id res chain seq x y z
N PHE A 1 18.74 2.07 32.56
CA PHE A 1 18.93 1.00 33.57
C PHE A 1 19.77 -0.10 32.94
N GLY A 2 21.09 -0.05 33.12
CA GLY A 2 22.00 -1.07 32.58
C GLY A 2 22.30 -2.12 33.65
N PHE A 3 21.50 -3.18 33.70
CA PHE A 3 21.91 -4.42 34.37
C PHE A 3 22.86 -5.14 33.41
N ALA A 4 24.15 -4.80 33.45
CA ALA A 4 25.18 -5.65 32.89
C ALA A 4 25.30 -6.87 33.82
N ALA A 5 24.78 -8.00 33.36
CA ALA A 5 24.73 -9.25 34.11
C ALA A 5 26.12 -9.88 34.21
N GLU A 6 26.88 -9.52 35.24
CA GLU A 6 27.95 -10.36 35.78
C GLU A 6 27.34 -11.33 36.81
N SER A 7 26.60 -12.34 36.33
CA SER A 7 26.15 -13.43 37.20
C SER A 7 26.39 -14.76 36.50
N GLY A 8 27.30 -15.57 37.04
CA GLY A 8 27.76 -16.86 36.51
C GLY A 8 26.73 -18.01 36.51
N ASN A 9 25.43 -17.71 36.56
CA ASN A 9 24.37 -18.66 36.26
C ASN A 9 23.78 -18.28 34.91
N GLY A 10 24.26 -18.95 33.85
CA GLY A 10 23.88 -18.67 32.47
C GLY A 10 22.45 -19.13 32.18
N PHE A 11 21.47 -18.25 32.42
CA PHE A 11 20.13 -18.43 31.87
C PHE A 11 20.18 -18.42 30.34
N SER A 12 19.38 -19.27 29.70
CA SER A 12 19.14 -19.18 28.26
C SER A 12 18.44 -17.86 27.90
N SER A 13 18.58 -17.40 26.65
CA SER A 13 17.85 -16.22 26.16
C SER A 13 16.34 -16.39 26.30
N GLU A 14 15.82 -17.61 26.13
CA GLU A 14 14.42 -17.97 26.33
C GLU A 14 13.97 -17.77 27.78
N GLU A 15 14.72 -18.30 28.76
CA GLU A 15 14.39 -18.14 30.19
C GLU A 15 14.44 -16.68 30.62
N ALA A 16 15.47 -15.95 30.19
CA ALA A 16 15.60 -14.54 30.52
C ALA A 16 14.45 -13.70 29.93
N CYS A 17 14.05 -13.98 28.68
CA CYS A 17 12.86 -13.38 28.07
C CYS A 17 11.59 -13.68 28.88
N GLY A 18 11.37 -14.93 29.27
CA GLY A 18 10.20 -15.33 30.07
C GLY A 18 10.13 -14.67 31.45
N ILE A 19 11.27 -14.60 32.14
CA ILE A 19 11.39 -13.93 33.46
C ILE A 19 11.08 -12.44 33.32
N GLN A 20 11.71 -11.74 32.36
CA GLN A 20 11.50 -10.31 32.17
C GLN A 20 10.06 -10.00 31.73
N TYR A 21 9.49 -10.82 30.85
CA TYR A 21 8.08 -10.69 30.46
C TYR A 21 7.16 -10.88 31.68
N GLY A 22 7.44 -11.83 32.56
CA GLY A 22 6.70 -12.03 33.80
C GLY A 22 6.79 -10.84 34.76
N MET A 23 7.96 -10.22 34.89
CA MET A 23 8.17 -9.04 35.76
C MET A 23 7.35 -7.83 35.32
N PHE A 24 7.18 -7.64 34.01
CA PHE A 24 6.45 -6.50 33.41
C PHE A 24 5.18 -6.94 32.69
N LEU A 25 4.59 -8.05 33.14
CA LEU A 25 3.47 -8.71 32.46
C LEU A 25 2.32 -7.74 32.21
N HIS A 26 1.93 -6.96 33.22
CA HIS A 26 0.82 -6.03 33.11
C HIS A 26 1.09 -4.92 32.07
N ASP A 27 2.29 -4.33 32.09
CA ASP A 27 2.68 -3.27 31.16
C ASP A 27 2.69 -3.79 29.71
N TYR A 28 3.32 -4.95 29.49
CA TYR A 28 3.38 -5.56 28.17
C TYR A 28 2.01 -5.98 27.65
N LEU A 29 1.15 -6.55 28.50
CA LEU A 29 -0.21 -6.91 28.12
C LEU A 29 -1.09 -5.70 27.82
N ASN A 30 -0.85 -4.56 28.49
CA ASN A 30 -1.56 -3.31 28.21
C ASN A 30 -1.14 -2.72 26.85
N LEU A 31 0.10 -2.95 26.45
CA LEU A 31 0.67 -2.55 25.17
C LEU A 31 0.50 -3.62 24.07
N SER A 32 -0.31 -4.65 24.28
CA SER A 32 -0.54 -5.76 23.35
C SER A 32 -2.02 -5.85 22.92
N GLY A 33 -2.30 -6.66 21.90
CA GLY A 33 -3.67 -6.94 21.43
C GLY A 33 -4.27 -5.85 20.55
N ILE A 34 -3.46 -5.00 19.94
CA ILE A 34 -3.93 -4.02 18.95
C ILE A 34 -4.01 -4.61 17.55
N GLU A 35 -4.94 -4.08 16.77
CA GLU A 35 -5.09 -4.42 15.36
C GLU A 35 -3.95 -3.81 14.54
N THR A 36 -3.07 -4.66 14.02
CA THR A 36 -1.97 -4.27 13.13
C THR A 36 -2.28 -4.53 11.66
N ARG A 37 -3.52 -4.91 11.34
CA ARG A 37 -3.97 -5.18 9.97
C ARG A 37 -5.36 -4.58 9.73
N TRP A 38 -5.57 -3.80 8.67
CA TRP A 38 -6.88 -3.39 8.19
C TRP A 38 -7.44 -4.36 7.17
N GLU A 39 -8.74 -4.61 7.29
CA GLU A 39 -9.50 -5.36 6.32
C GLU A 39 -10.64 -4.50 5.76
N PRO A 40 -10.78 -4.39 4.42
CA PRO A 40 -11.85 -3.61 3.81
C PRO A 40 -13.24 -4.05 4.29
N GLN A 41 -14.17 -3.09 4.40
CA GLN A 41 -15.54 -3.35 4.88
C GLN A 41 -16.31 -4.42 4.09
N GLU A 42 -15.93 -4.67 2.85
CA GLU A 42 -16.50 -5.68 1.96
C GLU A 42 -16.40 -7.09 2.55
N HIS A 43 -15.46 -7.31 3.49
CA HIS A 43 -15.27 -8.54 4.25
C HIS A 43 -15.94 -8.45 5.65
N ARG A 44 -17.23 -8.08 5.69
CA ARG A 44 -18.00 -7.78 6.92
C ARG A 44 -17.92 -8.83 8.03
N GLU A 45 -17.68 -10.10 7.71
CA GLU A 45 -17.58 -11.20 8.68
C GLU A 45 -16.42 -11.01 9.68
N PHE A 46 -15.39 -10.22 9.34
CA PHE A 46 -14.24 -9.96 10.22
C PHE A 46 -14.48 -8.85 11.27
N ARG A 47 -15.40 -7.92 11.01
CA ARG A 47 -15.61 -6.72 11.85
C ARG A 47 -16.15 -7.05 13.25
N VAL A 48 -16.94 -8.13 13.36
CA VAL A 48 -17.50 -8.58 14.64
C VAL A 48 -16.39 -8.96 15.63
N ARG A 49 -15.20 -9.33 15.13
CA ARG A 49 -14.06 -9.79 15.94
C ARG A 49 -13.26 -8.64 16.56
N SER A 50 -12.95 -7.59 15.79
CA SER A 50 -12.29 -6.40 16.33
C SER A 50 -13.22 -5.65 17.30
N GLU A 51 -14.54 -5.67 17.07
CA GLU A 51 -15.53 -5.09 17.99
C GLU A 51 -15.56 -5.81 19.36
N VAL A 52 -15.35 -7.13 19.43
CA VAL A 52 -15.29 -7.87 20.71
C VAL A 52 -13.99 -7.61 21.47
N GLU A 53 -12.87 -7.40 20.77
CA GLU A 53 -11.58 -7.06 21.39
C GLU A 53 -11.49 -5.58 21.82
N LEU A 54 -11.98 -4.65 21.00
CA LEU A 54 -11.99 -3.20 21.29
C LEU A 54 -13.02 -2.83 22.37
N SER A 55 -14.16 -3.52 22.45
CA SER A 55 -15.25 -3.16 23.38
C SER A 55 -14.90 -3.30 24.86
N ARG A 56 -13.83 -4.03 25.23
CA ARG A 56 -13.47 -4.23 26.64
C ARG A 56 -12.45 -3.23 27.21
N ARG A 57 -11.59 -2.62 26.39
CA ARG A 57 -10.57 -1.66 26.89
C ARG A 57 -10.78 -0.21 26.45
N ASN A 58 -11.57 0.05 25.40
CA ASN A 58 -11.81 1.41 24.87
C ASN A 58 -13.05 2.13 25.42
N TRP A 59 -13.39 1.97 26.71
CA TRP A 59 -14.46 2.77 27.34
C TRP A 59 -14.16 4.29 27.31
N ALA A 60 -12.88 4.66 27.17
CA ALA A 60 -12.43 6.05 27.02
C ALA A 60 -12.69 6.67 25.64
N TRP A 61 -13.07 5.89 24.61
CA TRP A 61 -13.22 6.36 23.23
C TRP A 61 -14.67 6.36 22.74
N ASN A 62 -15.63 6.51 23.65
CA ASN A 62 -17.04 6.81 23.33
C ASN A 62 -17.26 8.22 22.72
N LYS A 63 -16.20 8.89 22.27
CA LYS A 63 -16.29 10.10 21.46
C LYS A 63 -16.25 9.70 19.99
N GLU A 64 -17.43 9.69 19.39
CA GLU A 64 -17.70 9.67 17.94
C GLU A 64 -16.90 8.63 17.14
N ARG A 65 -17.55 7.51 16.83
CA ARG A 65 -17.00 6.52 15.89
C ARG A 65 -16.65 7.22 14.57
N PRO A 66 -15.49 6.94 13.95
CA PRO A 66 -15.16 7.48 12.64
C PRO A 66 -16.30 7.18 11.66
N GLU A 67 -16.77 8.21 10.96
CA GLU A 67 -17.94 8.12 10.08
C GLU A 67 -17.56 7.51 8.74
N THR A 68 -16.29 7.64 8.35
CA THR A 68 -15.77 7.21 7.06
C THR A 68 -14.65 6.17 7.20
N GLU A 69 -14.47 5.35 6.17
CA GLU A 69 -13.39 4.36 6.12
C GLU A 69 -11.98 4.99 6.21
N PRO A 70 -11.66 6.10 5.52
CA PRO A 70 -10.37 6.76 5.67
C PRO A 70 -10.06 7.20 7.11
N GLU A 71 -11.03 7.76 7.83
CA GLU A 71 -10.86 8.15 9.24
C GLU A 71 -10.60 6.94 10.13
N TYR A 72 -11.29 5.82 9.88
CA TYR A 72 -11.06 4.57 10.59
C TYR A 72 -9.63 4.05 10.34
N ILE A 73 -9.17 4.06 9.09
CA ILE A 73 -7.80 3.64 8.75
C ILE A 73 -6.77 4.55 9.41
N GLU A 74 -6.96 5.87 9.39
CA GLU A 74 -6.06 6.84 10.04
C GLU A 74 -5.97 6.59 11.56
N MET A 75 -7.11 6.30 12.20
CA MET A 75 -7.16 5.92 13.61
C MET A 75 -6.35 4.64 13.88
N LEU A 76 -6.52 3.59 13.06
CA LEU A 76 -5.79 2.33 13.23
C LEU A 76 -4.28 2.51 13.06
N VAL A 77 -3.84 3.26 12.04
CA VAL A 77 -2.42 3.58 11.83
C VAL A 77 -1.86 4.33 13.03
N TYR A 78 -2.58 5.34 13.53
CA TYR A 78 -2.17 6.12 14.70
C TYR A 78 -2.03 5.26 15.95
N GLN A 79 -3.01 4.39 16.22
CA GLN A 79 -2.97 3.47 17.36
C GLN A 79 -1.79 2.52 17.26
N ALA A 80 -1.59 1.88 16.10
CA ALA A 80 -0.50 0.94 15.91
C ALA A 80 0.87 1.58 16.17
N ARG A 81 1.09 2.80 15.67
CA ARG A 81 2.33 3.55 15.92
C ARG A 81 2.50 3.97 17.37
N THR A 82 1.42 4.40 18.03
CA THR A 82 1.45 4.81 19.44
C THR A 82 1.88 3.64 20.33
N TYR A 83 1.27 2.47 20.14
CA TYR A 83 1.60 1.27 20.90
C TYR A 83 3.02 0.78 20.61
N LEU A 84 3.47 0.85 19.36
CA LEU A 84 4.87 0.56 19.00
C LEU A 84 5.84 1.49 19.75
N ALA A 85 5.59 2.79 19.74
CA ALA A 85 6.44 3.78 20.39
C ALA A 85 6.46 3.62 21.92
N GLU A 86 5.29 3.38 22.54
CA GLU A 86 5.18 3.08 23.97
C GLU A 86 5.91 1.78 24.31
N CYS A 87 5.74 0.72 23.51
CA CYS A 87 6.48 -0.52 23.68
C CYS A 87 8.00 -0.32 23.70
N TRP A 88 8.52 0.47 22.76
CA TRP A 88 9.95 0.82 22.74
C TRP A 88 10.37 1.66 23.94
N ALA A 89 9.54 2.60 24.40
CA ALA A 89 9.83 3.40 25.59
C ALA A 89 9.93 2.54 26.86
N HIS A 90 9.23 1.40 26.91
CA HIS A 90 9.32 0.41 27.98
C HIS A 90 10.46 -0.61 27.80
N GLY A 91 11.36 -0.42 26.82
CA GLY A 91 12.47 -1.35 26.55
C GLY A 91 12.00 -2.66 25.91
N GLY A 92 10.85 -2.64 25.25
CA GLY A 92 10.30 -3.77 24.53
C GLY A 92 10.60 -3.74 23.03
N ARG A 93 10.19 -4.82 22.36
CA ARG A 93 10.05 -4.97 20.91
C ARG A 93 8.61 -5.34 20.62
N PHE A 94 8.15 -4.93 19.45
CA PHE A 94 6.78 -5.15 19.04
C PHE A 94 6.73 -6.24 17.98
N TRP A 95 5.88 -7.24 18.18
CA TRP A 95 5.81 -8.41 17.33
C TRP A 95 4.38 -8.66 16.91
N GLU A 96 4.16 -9.09 15.67
CA GLU A 96 2.91 -9.71 15.27
C GLU A 96 3.06 -11.23 15.33
N SER A 97 1.99 -11.93 15.66
CA SER A 97 1.93 -13.38 15.55
C SER A 97 0.68 -13.78 14.78
N GLU A 98 0.86 -14.64 13.79
CA GLU A 98 -0.21 -15.34 13.10
C GLU A 98 -0.23 -16.79 13.56
N VAL A 99 -1.37 -17.24 14.09
CA VAL A 99 -1.57 -18.58 14.65
C VAL A 99 -2.65 -19.30 13.86
N HIS A 100 -2.34 -20.44 13.26
CA HIS A 100 -3.34 -21.28 12.61
C HIS A 100 -4.16 -22.00 13.69
N LEU A 101 -5.24 -21.36 14.12
CA LEU A 101 -5.92 -21.71 15.38
C LEU A 101 -6.52 -23.13 15.33
N ALA A 102 -7.08 -23.53 14.20
CA ALA A 102 -7.66 -24.87 14.01
C ALA A 102 -6.59 -25.97 14.17
N ASP A 103 -5.44 -25.81 13.52
CA ASP A 103 -4.34 -26.79 13.59
C ASP A 103 -3.66 -26.76 14.96
N TYR A 104 -3.50 -25.57 15.53
CA TYR A 104 -2.91 -25.43 16.86
C TYR A 104 -3.73 -26.16 17.91
N ILE A 105 -5.06 -25.99 17.90
CA ILE A 105 -5.98 -26.68 18.81
C ILE A 105 -6.06 -28.17 18.49
N GLY A 106 -6.17 -28.54 17.21
CA GLY A 106 -6.25 -29.94 16.78
C GLY A 106 -5.03 -30.77 17.19
N ASN A 107 -3.88 -30.12 17.40
CA ASN A 107 -2.65 -30.76 17.86
C ASN A 107 -2.44 -30.71 19.39
N MET A 108 -3.34 -30.08 20.15
CA MET A 108 -3.33 -30.20 21.62
C MET A 108 -3.84 -31.60 21.99
N SER A 109 -3.06 -32.39 22.71
CA SER A 109 -3.46 -33.72 23.15
C SER A 109 -4.07 -33.71 24.56
N GLY A 110 -5.02 -34.62 24.79
CA GLY A 110 -5.51 -35.01 26.12
C GLY A 110 -6.44 -34.02 26.83
N ASP A 111 -6.50 -34.15 28.17
CA ASP A 111 -7.41 -33.44 29.08
C ASP A 111 -7.36 -31.90 28.97
N VAL A 112 -6.22 -31.36 28.50
CA VAL A 112 -6.05 -29.91 28.29
C VAL A 112 -6.94 -29.43 27.15
N ALA A 113 -7.03 -30.20 26.05
CA ALA A 113 -7.90 -29.85 24.93
C ALA A 113 -9.36 -29.82 25.40
N ASP A 114 -9.83 -30.83 26.12
CA ASP A 114 -11.22 -30.93 26.60
C ASP A 114 -11.58 -29.78 27.55
N ALA A 115 -10.71 -29.44 28.50
CA ALA A 115 -10.91 -28.31 29.41
C ALA A 115 -10.91 -26.95 28.68
N LEU A 116 -10.06 -26.79 27.66
CA LEU A 116 -10.05 -25.62 26.78
C LEU A 116 -11.29 -25.56 25.90
N PHE A 117 -11.75 -26.69 25.37
CA PHE A 117 -12.97 -26.75 24.56
C PHE A 117 -14.15 -26.21 25.37
N ASP A 118 -14.35 -26.64 26.62
CA ASP A 118 -15.47 -26.14 27.43
C ASP A 118 -15.38 -24.66 27.77
N LEU A 119 -14.17 -24.15 28.06
CA LEU A 119 -13.96 -22.74 28.40
C LEU A 119 -14.05 -21.82 27.17
N VAL A 120 -13.58 -22.31 26.02
CA VAL A 120 -13.30 -21.50 24.85
C VAL A 120 -14.33 -21.67 23.74
N ILE A 121 -15.00 -22.83 23.56
CA ILE A 121 -16.01 -23.06 22.50
C ILE A 121 -17.00 -21.90 22.33
N PRO A 122 -17.58 -21.31 23.39
CA PRO A 122 -18.52 -20.19 23.22
C PRO A 122 -17.86 -18.98 22.56
N ARG A 123 -16.59 -18.69 22.87
CA ARG A 123 -15.80 -17.62 22.23
C ARG A 123 -15.23 -18.04 20.90
N MET A 124 -14.92 -19.33 20.72
CA MET A 124 -14.25 -19.90 19.56
C MET A 124 -15.18 -20.17 18.39
N LYS A 125 -16.48 -20.43 18.60
CA LYS A 125 -17.42 -20.61 17.48
C LYS A 125 -17.42 -19.41 16.53
N ASP A 126 -17.18 -18.21 17.06
CA ASP A 126 -17.00 -16.99 16.27
C ASP A 126 -15.60 -16.87 15.63
N LEU A 127 -14.59 -17.56 16.19
CA LEU A 127 -13.21 -17.59 15.69
C LEU A 127 -12.98 -18.68 14.63
N THR A 128 -13.73 -19.80 14.67
CA THR A 128 -13.54 -20.99 13.80
C THR A 128 -13.97 -20.79 12.35
N THR A 129 -14.66 -19.69 12.03
CA THR A 129 -14.89 -19.29 10.64
C THR A 129 -13.60 -18.89 9.94
N HIS A 130 -12.52 -18.67 10.70
CA HIS A 130 -11.22 -18.24 10.19
C HIS A 130 -10.12 -19.18 10.66
N ASN A 131 -9.31 -19.65 9.71
CA ASN A 131 -8.20 -20.56 9.99
C ASN A 131 -7.07 -19.89 10.82
N TYR A 132 -7.02 -18.56 10.86
CA TYR A 132 -5.95 -17.80 11.49
C TYR A 132 -6.46 -16.84 12.58
N LEU A 133 -5.72 -16.77 13.68
CA LEU A 133 -5.80 -15.75 14.71
C LEU A 133 -4.54 -14.90 14.63
N ARG A 134 -4.71 -13.58 14.54
CA ARG A 134 -3.59 -12.64 14.44
C ARG A 134 -3.68 -11.62 15.56
N PHE A 135 -2.54 -11.33 16.19
CA PHE A 135 -2.45 -10.35 17.26
C PHE A 135 -1.04 -9.78 17.32
N ALA A 136 -0.91 -8.57 17.86
CA ALA A 136 0.37 -7.96 18.15
C ALA A 136 0.69 -7.97 19.64
N MET A 137 1.97 -8.09 19.98
CA MET A 137 2.46 -8.12 21.36
C MET A 137 3.66 -7.19 21.54
N CYS A 138 3.67 -6.47 22.65
CA CYS A 138 4.88 -5.89 23.19
C CYS A 138 5.58 -6.91 24.09
N VAL A 139 6.87 -7.15 23.87
CA VAL A 139 7.67 -8.14 24.60
C VAL A 139 9.05 -7.57 24.93
N PRO A 140 9.80 -8.09 25.90
CA PRO A 140 11.16 -7.62 26.19
C PRO A 140 12.09 -7.60 24.97
N GLU A 141 13.03 -6.66 24.94
CA GLU A 141 13.99 -6.52 23.84
C GLU A 141 14.79 -7.80 23.55
N MET A 142 15.12 -8.58 24.58
CA MET A 142 15.93 -9.79 24.46
C MET A 142 15.18 -10.99 23.87
N CYS A 143 13.86 -10.90 23.72
CA CYS A 143 13.06 -11.97 23.15
C CYS A 143 13.30 -12.10 21.64
N ASP A 144 13.52 -13.33 21.19
CA ASP A 144 13.58 -13.70 19.77
C ASP A 144 12.30 -14.44 19.34
N SER A 145 12.21 -14.77 18.05
CA SER A 145 11.05 -15.47 17.47
C SER A 145 10.80 -16.83 18.14
N THR A 146 11.83 -17.51 18.62
CA THR A 146 11.71 -18.82 19.28
C THR A 146 11.11 -18.66 20.68
N ALA A 147 11.64 -17.73 21.48
CA ALA A 147 11.12 -17.43 22.81
C ALA A 147 9.66 -16.96 22.75
N ILE A 148 9.33 -16.11 21.78
CA ILE A 148 7.96 -15.61 21.57
C ILE A 148 7.02 -16.78 21.26
N ARG A 149 7.39 -17.62 20.29
CA ARG A 149 6.56 -18.77 19.91
C ARG A 149 6.36 -19.74 21.06
N ARG A 150 7.43 -20.10 21.78
CA ARG A 150 7.39 -21.17 22.78
C ARG A 150 6.86 -20.73 24.13
N LEU A 151 7.09 -19.48 24.53
CA LEU A 151 6.78 -19.01 25.89
C LEU A 151 5.67 -17.96 25.90
N LEU A 152 5.70 -17.00 24.98
CA LEU A 152 4.84 -15.82 25.08
C LEU A 152 3.49 -16.01 24.39
N ILE A 153 3.45 -16.59 23.18
CA ILE A 153 2.19 -16.89 22.50
C ILE A 153 1.27 -17.76 23.37
N PRO A 154 1.72 -18.87 23.98
CA PRO A 154 0.83 -19.71 24.78
C PRO A 154 0.32 -19.02 26.03
N ARG A 155 1.15 -18.16 26.65
CA ARG A 155 0.76 -17.35 27.80
C ARG A 155 -0.23 -16.25 27.42
N PHE A 156 0.03 -15.55 26.31
CA PHE A 156 -0.83 -14.48 25.81
C PHE A 156 -2.20 -15.02 25.40
N LEU A 157 -2.23 -16.10 24.62
CA LEU A 157 -3.47 -16.76 24.22
C LEU A 157 -4.20 -17.36 25.42
N GLY A 158 -3.49 -17.99 26.36
CA GLY A 158 -4.07 -18.48 27.60
C GLY A 158 -4.78 -17.37 28.37
N ALA A 159 -4.11 -16.23 28.57
CA ALA A 159 -4.67 -15.05 29.22
C ALA A 159 -5.89 -14.47 28.48
N HIS A 160 -5.79 -14.40 27.14
CA HIS A 160 -6.85 -13.84 26.30
C HIS A 160 -8.11 -14.74 26.30
N LEU A 161 -7.93 -16.05 26.14
CA LEU A 161 -9.03 -17.01 26.06
C LEU A 161 -9.70 -17.28 27.41
N ALA A 162 -8.91 -17.43 28.49
CA ALA A 162 -9.45 -17.61 29.85
C ALA A 162 -10.05 -16.32 30.42
N GLY A 163 -9.69 -15.15 29.87
CA GLY A 163 -10.05 -13.85 30.42
C GLY A 163 -8.98 -13.32 31.38
N TRP A 164 -8.77 -12.01 31.31
CA TRP A 164 -7.68 -11.32 32.03
C TRP A 164 -7.72 -11.48 33.55
N ASP A 165 -8.91 -11.66 34.14
CA ASP A 165 -9.08 -11.87 35.58
C ASP A 165 -8.56 -13.24 36.05
N ILE A 166 -8.52 -14.23 35.15
CA ILE A 166 -8.00 -15.58 35.40
C ILE A 166 -6.51 -15.69 35.02
N ALA A 167 -6.04 -14.82 34.12
CA ALA A 167 -4.67 -14.79 33.60
C ALA A 167 -3.57 -14.53 34.65
N GLY A 168 -3.94 -14.10 35.87
CA GLY A 168 -3.03 -14.02 37.01
C GLY A 168 -2.65 -15.39 37.60
N GLN A 169 -3.34 -16.45 37.19
CA GLN A 169 -3.00 -17.84 37.52
C GLN A 169 -2.25 -18.45 36.34
N ASP A 170 -1.29 -19.34 36.63
CA ASP A 170 -0.31 -19.94 35.71
C ASP A 170 -0.93 -20.78 34.57
N PHE A 171 -1.84 -20.20 33.80
CA PHE A 171 -2.51 -20.83 32.68
C PHE A 171 -1.69 -20.62 31.41
N PHE A 172 -1.02 -21.68 30.98
CA PHE A 172 -0.22 -21.72 29.77
C PHE A 172 -0.83 -22.73 28.80
N LEU A 173 -1.06 -22.31 27.57
CA LEU A 173 -1.34 -23.27 26.51
C LEU A 173 -0.06 -24.06 26.17
N PRO A 174 -0.16 -25.22 25.50
CA PRO A 174 1.01 -25.89 24.92
C PRO A 174 1.73 -25.00 23.91
N ALA A 175 3.05 -25.09 23.79
CA ALA A 175 3.79 -24.33 22.78
C ALA A 175 3.35 -24.74 21.35
N PRO A 176 2.98 -23.80 20.47
CA PRO A 176 2.74 -24.11 19.06
C PRO A 176 4.04 -24.54 18.36
N SER A 177 3.91 -25.44 17.40
CA SER A 177 4.99 -25.76 16.49
C SER A 177 5.23 -24.61 15.48
N PRO A 178 6.41 -24.57 14.83
CA PRO A 178 6.78 -23.49 13.90
C PRO A 178 5.79 -23.26 12.76
N GLU A 179 5.12 -24.31 12.29
CA GLU A 179 4.12 -24.27 11.23
C GLU A 179 2.76 -23.70 11.67
N HIS A 180 2.45 -23.75 12.98
CA HIS A 180 1.18 -23.25 13.50
C HIS A 180 1.26 -21.83 14.05
N ALA A 181 2.45 -21.28 14.26
CA ALA A 181 2.62 -19.92 14.76
C ALA A 181 3.86 -19.24 14.17
N ILE A 182 3.62 -18.11 13.50
CA ILE A 182 4.66 -17.32 12.80
C ILE A 182 4.78 -15.95 13.49
N PRO A 183 5.71 -15.79 14.45
CA PRO A 183 6.00 -14.49 15.03
C PRO A 183 6.95 -13.68 14.15
N GLU A 184 6.57 -12.44 13.84
CA GLU A 184 7.35 -11.50 13.04
C GLU A 184 7.53 -10.17 13.78
N GLU A 185 8.77 -9.70 13.89
CA GLU A 185 9.04 -8.41 14.54
C GLU A 185 8.53 -7.26 13.65
N LEU A 186 7.79 -6.33 14.24
CA LEU A 186 7.31 -5.12 13.60
C LEU A 186 8.28 -3.96 13.83
N THR A 187 8.23 -2.95 12.96
CA THR A 187 9.03 -1.74 13.11
C THR A 187 8.24 -0.50 12.70
N ASP A 188 8.83 0.70 12.79
CA ASP A 188 8.18 1.94 12.32
C ASP A 188 8.51 2.17 10.84
N TRP A 189 7.57 2.71 10.08
CA TRP A 189 7.77 3.19 8.71
C TRP A 189 8.92 4.21 8.60
N ALA A 190 9.27 4.90 9.68
CA ALA A 190 10.43 5.77 9.78
C ALA A 190 11.78 5.08 9.57
N ASN A 191 11.84 3.76 9.74
CA ASN A 191 13.04 2.97 9.47
C ASN A 191 13.19 2.61 7.99
N LEU A 192 12.19 2.89 7.15
CA LEU A 192 12.27 2.67 5.71
C LEU A 192 13.17 3.72 5.05
N SER A 193 14.28 3.29 4.44
CA SER A 193 15.24 4.19 3.81
C SER A 193 14.87 4.43 2.34
N VAL A 194 13.87 5.27 2.12
CA VAL A 194 13.40 5.74 0.81
C VAL A 194 13.20 7.25 0.85
N ASP A 195 13.66 7.93 -0.19
CA ASP A 195 13.68 9.39 -0.23
C ASP A 195 12.46 9.94 -0.98
N PHE A 196 11.98 9.20 -1.99
CA PHE A 196 10.78 9.59 -2.74
C PHE A 196 10.03 8.41 -3.35
N VAL A 197 8.78 8.67 -3.72
CA VAL A 197 7.93 7.70 -4.41
C VAL A 197 7.20 8.34 -5.58
N ILE A 198 7.14 7.62 -6.71
CA ILE A 198 6.21 7.93 -7.80
C ILE A 198 4.88 7.27 -7.45
N ALA A 199 4.02 8.04 -6.78
CA ALA A 199 2.79 7.54 -6.16
C ALA A 199 1.63 7.39 -7.14
N GLY A 200 1.73 7.95 -8.35
CA GLY A 200 0.66 7.92 -9.34
C GLY A 200 0.80 9.05 -10.37
N THR A 201 -0.22 9.34 -11.18
CA THR A 201 -1.41 8.49 -11.41
C THR A 201 -1.08 7.40 -12.43
N GLN A 202 -1.70 6.23 -12.30
CA GLN A 202 -1.57 5.17 -13.31
C GLN A 202 -1.94 5.71 -14.70
N ARG A 203 -1.26 5.20 -15.75
CA ARG A 203 -1.48 5.58 -17.16
C ARG A 203 -1.16 7.04 -17.54
N CYS A 204 -0.68 7.87 -16.62
CA CYS A 204 -0.30 9.27 -16.89
C CYS A 204 1.19 9.50 -17.20
N GLY A 205 1.95 8.44 -17.52
CA GLY A 205 3.37 8.56 -17.89
C GLY A 205 4.36 8.29 -16.75
N THR A 206 3.94 7.64 -15.67
CA THR A 206 4.79 7.25 -14.54
C THR A 206 5.95 6.32 -14.92
N ALA A 207 5.78 5.49 -15.96
CA ALA A 207 6.88 4.69 -16.51
C ALA A 207 7.97 5.57 -17.14
N SER A 208 7.58 6.62 -17.88
CA SER A 208 8.54 7.56 -18.47
C SER A 208 9.27 8.34 -17.38
N LEU A 209 8.54 8.80 -16.36
CA LEU A 209 9.10 9.46 -15.19
C LEU A 209 10.17 8.59 -14.52
N TRP A 210 9.82 7.34 -14.24
CA TRP A 210 10.69 6.38 -13.57
C TRP A 210 11.96 6.11 -14.37
N GLN A 211 11.82 5.75 -15.65
CA GLN A 211 12.96 5.44 -16.53
C GLN A 211 13.91 6.63 -16.68
N ASN A 212 13.36 7.84 -16.86
CA ASN A 212 14.18 9.04 -17.02
C ASN A 212 14.83 9.49 -15.71
N LEU A 213 14.12 9.49 -14.57
CA LEU A 213 14.74 9.81 -13.27
C LEU A 213 15.83 8.81 -12.90
N GLY A 214 15.64 7.52 -13.19
CA GLY A 214 16.61 6.46 -12.88
C GLY A 214 17.91 6.54 -13.68
N ARG A 215 17.97 7.42 -14.69
CA ARG A 215 19.19 7.72 -15.45
C ARG A 215 20.00 8.88 -14.85
N HIS A 216 19.52 9.52 -13.78
CA HIS A 216 20.28 10.53 -13.05
C HIS A 216 21.42 9.87 -12.25
N PRO A 217 22.64 10.46 -12.19
CA PRO A 217 23.78 9.83 -11.51
C PRO A 217 23.59 9.61 -10.00
N GLU A 218 22.73 10.40 -9.36
CA GLU A 218 22.46 10.33 -7.92
C GLU A 218 21.17 9.61 -7.54
N ILE A 219 20.30 9.31 -8.51
CA ILE A 219 18.98 8.71 -8.25
C ILE A 219 19.03 7.25 -8.68
N GLY A 220 18.65 6.35 -7.79
CA GLY A 220 18.44 4.95 -8.14
C GLY A 220 17.09 4.45 -7.68
N PHE A 221 16.55 3.50 -8.44
CA PHE A 221 15.37 2.75 -8.09
C PHE A 221 15.77 1.30 -7.80
N ILE A 222 14.99 0.64 -6.95
CA ILE A 222 15.19 -0.77 -6.67
C ILE A 222 14.69 -1.57 -7.88
N HIS A 223 15.62 -2.20 -8.60
CA HIS A 223 15.35 -3.07 -9.75
C HIS A 223 15.27 -4.54 -9.32
N GLY A 224 14.52 -5.36 -10.04
CA GLY A 224 14.54 -6.83 -9.87
C GLY A 224 13.39 -7.43 -9.06
N MET A 225 12.35 -6.65 -8.75
CA MET A 225 11.02 -7.24 -8.55
C MET A 225 10.30 -7.12 -9.88
N GLU A 226 10.18 -8.25 -10.58
CA GLU A 226 9.30 -8.35 -11.74
C GLU A 226 7.91 -7.90 -11.29
N GLU A 227 7.36 -6.92 -12.02
CA GLU A 227 6.08 -6.25 -11.79
C GLU A 227 6.07 -5.22 -10.64
N ASP A 228 6.36 -3.96 -11.01
CA ASP A 228 5.83 -2.73 -10.41
C ASP A 228 5.37 -2.80 -8.93
N THR A 229 6.34 -2.88 -8.01
CA THR A 229 6.29 -2.37 -6.62
C THR A 229 5.42 -3.06 -5.56
N ASP A 230 5.24 -4.37 -5.62
CA ASP A 230 4.39 -5.06 -4.65
C ASP A 230 4.98 -5.32 -3.22
N TYR A 231 6.08 -4.66 -2.83
CA TYR A 231 6.79 -5.07 -1.61
C TYR A 231 6.16 -4.59 -0.28
N PHE A 232 5.93 -3.28 -0.13
CA PHE A 232 5.33 -2.71 1.09
C PHE A 232 3.87 -2.33 0.93
N PHE A 233 3.48 -1.98 -0.29
CA PHE A 233 2.20 -1.36 -0.58
C PHE A 233 1.39 -2.18 -1.59
N ALA A 234 1.63 -3.49 -1.75
CA ALA A 234 0.78 -4.41 -2.54
C ALA A 234 -0.51 -4.83 -1.85
N ASN A 235 -1.53 -5.24 -2.59
CA ASN A 235 -2.82 -5.69 -2.04
C ASN A 235 -2.71 -6.76 -0.92
N GLY A 236 -1.68 -7.63 -0.94
CA GLY A 236 -1.45 -8.63 0.11
C GLY A 236 -0.80 -8.08 1.40
N VAL A 237 0.14 -7.14 1.26
CA VAL A 237 0.94 -6.52 2.35
C VAL A 237 0.30 -5.21 2.85
N GLN A 238 -0.47 -4.53 2.00
CA GLN A 238 -1.17 -3.25 2.20
C GLN A 238 -1.99 -3.22 3.46
N ARG A 239 -2.47 -4.37 3.89
CA ARG A 239 -3.33 -4.46 5.04
C ARG A 239 -2.57 -4.17 6.34
N ARG A 240 -1.24 -4.26 6.40
CA ARG A 240 -0.46 -4.06 7.64
C ARG A 240 -0.32 -2.57 7.99
N MET A 241 -0.59 -2.21 9.24
CA MET A 241 -0.40 -0.85 9.78
C MET A 241 1.06 -0.53 10.06
N LEU A 242 1.85 -1.54 10.40
CA LEU A 242 3.28 -1.47 10.67
C LEU A 242 4.02 -2.45 9.74
N PRO A 243 5.18 -2.08 9.19
CA PRO A 243 5.97 -2.97 8.36
C PRO A 243 6.66 -4.04 9.20
N LEU A 244 6.92 -5.19 8.58
CA LEU A 244 7.79 -6.19 9.18
C LEU A 244 9.23 -5.67 9.19
N LYS A 245 9.92 -5.82 10.31
CA LYS A 245 11.33 -5.41 10.45
C LYS A 245 12.22 -6.15 9.47
N SER A 246 11.97 -7.44 9.24
CA SER A 246 12.68 -8.26 8.24
C SER A 246 12.60 -7.64 6.85
N GLN A 247 11.41 -7.19 6.44
CA GLN A 247 11.19 -6.53 5.15
C GLN A 247 11.92 -5.18 5.05
N VAL A 248 11.88 -4.37 6.10
CA VAL A 248 12.59 -3.09 6.13
C VAL A 248 14.11 -3.28 6.08
N VAL A 249 14.65 -4.25 6.81
CA VAL A 249 16.08 -4.59 6.80
C VAL A 249 16.49 -5.11 5.43
N GLU A 250 15.73 -6.04 4.84
CA GLU A 250 16.00 -6.57 3.50
C GLU A 250 16.00 -5.43 2.48
N PHE A 251 14.96 -4.59 2.46
CA PHE A 251 14.85 -3.45 1.57
C PHE A 251 16.03 -2.47 1.69
N ASN A 252 16.37 -2.08 2.91
CA ASN A 252 17.47 -1.15 3.17
C ASN A 252 18.84 -1.75 2.78
N GLY A 253 19.01 -3.06 2.92
CA GLY A 253 20.23 -3.79 2.63
C GLY A 253 20.43 -4.22 1.17
N ARG A 254 19.41 -4.11 0.29
CA ARG A 254 19.48 -4.64 -1.09
C ARG A 254 20.66 -4.12 -1.90
N TRP A 255 20.99 -2.84 -1.76
CA TRP A 255 22.11 -2.24 -2.49
C TRP A 255 23.43 -2.93 -2.13
N ALA A 256 23.69 -3.09 -0.82
CA ALA A 256 24.86 -3.81 -0.32
C ALA A 256 24.86 -5.28 -0.77
N ALA A 257 23.71 -5.97 -0.70
CA ALA A 257 23.59 -7.36 -1.12
C ALA A 257 23.86 -7.56 -2.63
N SER A 258 23.52 -6.58 -3.47
CA SER A 258 23.79 -6.60 -4.91
C SER A 258 25.23 -6.20 -5.31
N GLY A 259 26.07 -5.83 -4.33
CA GLY A 259 27.41 -5.29 -4.58
C GLY A 259 27.42 -3.90 -5.22
N ARG A 260 26.26 -3.25 -5.35
CA ARG A 260 26.12 -1.92 -5.94
C ARG A 260 26.24 -0.86 -4.84
N GLN A 261 26.88 0.26 -5.16
CA GLN A 261 26.84 1.43 -4.30
C GLN A 261 25.40 1.95 -4.20
N ARG A 262 24.94 2.20 -2.97
CA ARG A 262 23.62 2.81 -2.73
C ARG A 262 23.62 4.22 -3.36
N PRO A 263 22.62 4.58 -4.19
CA PRO A 263 22.51 5.93 -4.75
C PRO A 263 22.26 6.95 -3.64
N ALA A 264 22.56 8.22 -3.89
CA ALA A 264 22.32 9.29 -2.92
C ALA A 264 20.82 9.48 -2.64
N LEU A 265 19.98 9.23 -3.65
CA LEU A 265 18.53 9.29 -3.57
C LEU A 265 17.92 7.95 -4.02
N VAL A 266 17.14 7.32 -3.15
CA VAL A 266 16.43 6.07 -3.43
C VAL A 266 14.96 6.35 -3.68
N GLY A 267 14.50 5.96 -4.87
CA GLY A 267 13.11 6.07 -5.30
C GLY A 267 12.37 4.74 -5.29
N LEU A 268 11.06 4.82 -5.06
CA LEU A 268 10.08 3.75 -5.29
C LEU A 268 9.08 4.18 -6.39
N ARG A 269 8.51 3.25 -7.16
CA ARG A 269 7.49 3.55 -8.18
C ARG A 269 6.17 2.81 -7.93
N HIS A 270 5.34 3.29 -7.03
CA HIS A 270 4.07 2.63 -6.69
C HIS A 270 2.84 3.47 -7.04
N VAL A 271 2.35 3.31 -8.28
CA VAL A 271 1.27 4.14 -8.85
C VAL A 271 -0.08 4.02 -8.13
N LYS A 272 -0.24 2.94 -7.37
CA LYS A 272 -1.42 2.60 -6.57
C LYS A 272 -1.41 3.27 -5.19
N ILE A 273 -0.30 3.89 -4.76
CA ILE A 273 -0.31 4.67 -3.51
C ILE A 273 -1.34 5.76 -3.62
N LEU A 274 -1.42 6.46 -4.76
CA LEU A 274 -2.42 7.50 -4.97
C LEU A 274 -3.84 6.99 -4.73
N GLN A 275 -4.18 5.74 -5.05
CA GLN A 275 -5.56 5.22 -5.02
C GLN A 275 -5.93 4.50 -3.72
N TYR A 276 -4.97 3.94 -2.99
CA TYR A 276 -5.26 3.16 -1.77
C TYR A 276 -5.08 4.01 -0.51
N PRO A 277 -6.16 4.28 0.26
CA PRO A 277 -6.10 5.15 1.44
C PRO A 277 -5.03 4.74 2.44
N LEU A 278 -4.95 3.45 2.78
CA LEU A 278 -3.94 2.93 3.70
C LEU A 278 -2.53 3.16 3.15
N ALA A 279 -2.26 2.83 1.89
CA ALA A 279 -0.94 3.04 1.29
C ALA A 279 -0.49 4.52 1.34
N ARG A 280 -1.40 5.48 1.12
CA ARG A 280 -1.12 6.93 1.29
C ARG A 280 -0.72 7.26 2.71
N LEU A 281 -1.51 6.81 3.68
CA LEU A 281 -1.28 7.07 5.10
C LEU A 281 0.06 6.50 5.55
N LEU A 282 0.38 5.26 5.17
CA LEU A 282 1.64 4.59 5.50
C LEU A 282 2.84 5.30 4.85
N ALA A 283 2.75 5.65 3.56
CA ALA A 283 3.80 6.40 2.89
C ALA A 283 4.02 7.78 3.55
N ALA A 284 2.96 8.44 4.02
CA ALA A 284 3.07 9.70 4.72
C ALA A 284 3.83 9.59 6.08
N GLN A 285 3.87 8.39 6.68
CA GLN A 285 4.63 8.13 7.91
C GLN A 285 6.14 8.06 7.70
N VAL A 286 6.62 7.88 6.46
CA VAL A 286 8.05 7.87 6.15
C VAL A 286 8.59 9.30 6.22
N PRO A 287 9.51 9.62 7.15
CA PRO A 287 10.02 10.97 7.34
C PRO A 287 10.69 11.50 6.09
N ARG A 288 10.34 12.73 5.71
CA ARG A 288 10.91 13.45 4.55
C ARG A 288 10.62 12.82 3.19
N LEU A 289 9.83 11.73 3.11
CA LEU A 289 9.45 11.13 1.84
C LEU A 289 8.75 12.17 0.96
N VAL A 290 9.29 12.38 -0.24
CA VAL A 290 8.65 13.20 -1.28
C VAL A 290 7.76 12.31 -2.14
N SER A 291 6.51 12.73 -2.33
CA SER A 291 5.57 12.01 -3.18
C SER A 291 5.41 12.72 -4.51
N ILE A 292 5.60 12.01 -5.61
CA ILE A 292 5.49 12.53 -6.97
C ILE A 292 4.21 11.98 -7.61
N VAL A 293 3.34 12.88 -8.08
CA VAL A 293 2.11 12.55 -8.78
C VAL A 293 2.09 13.19 -10.17
N VAL A 294 1.89 12.36 -11.18
CA VAL A 294 1.74 12.77 -12.58
C VAL A 294 0.27 12.72 -12.95
N LEU A 295 -0.30 13.87 -13.31
CA LEU A 295 -1.66 14.02 -13.77
C LEU A 295 -1.74 13.97 -15.29
N CYS A 296 -2.90 13.60 -15.82
CA CYS A 296 -3.15 13.58 -17.25
C CYS A 296 -4.63 13.82 -17.57
N ASP A 297 -4.90 14.07 -18.85
CA ASP A 297 -6.25 14.10 -19.42
C ASP A 297 -7.10 12.92 -18.93
N PRO A 298 -8.15 13.16 -18.11
CA PRO A 298 -9.02 12.11 -17.58
C PRO A 298 -9.66 11.26 -18.66
N VAL A 299 -10.00 11.84 -19.83
CA VAL A 299 -10.61 11.09 -20.93
C VAL A 299 -9.59 10.11 -21.53
N GLY A 300 -8.38 10.59 -21.80
CA GLY A 300 -7.28 9.73 -22.25
C GLY A 300 -6.85 8.68 -21.23
N ARG A 301 -6.99 8.96 -19.91
CA ARG A 301 -6.77 7.98 -18.84
C ARG A 301 -7.83 6.89 -18.87
N ALA A 302 -9.11 7.26 -18.95
CA ALA A 302 -10.23 6.32 -19.06
C ALA A 302 -10.10 5.42 -20.29
N GLU A 303 -9.75 5.98 -21.45
CA GLU A 303 -9.47 5.20 -22.68
C GLU A 303 -8.38 4.15 -22.44
N LYS A 304 -7.25 4.53 -21.83
CA LYS A 304 -6.13 3.62 -21.57
C LYS A 304 -6.50 2.51 -20.58
N GLU A 305 -7.23 2.83 -19.53
CA GLU A 305 -7.67 1.84 -18.54
C GLU A 305 -8.66 0.86 -19.15
N PHE A 306 -9.63 1.35 -19.95
CA PHE A 306 -10.57 0.49 -20.67
C PHE A 306 -9.84 -0.50 -21.57
N LEU A 307 -8.89 -0.01 -22.38
CA LEU A 307 -8.09 -0.87 -23.26
C LEU A 307 -7.27 -1.92 -22.48
N GLN A 308 -6.84 -1.59 -21.26
CA GLN A 308 -6.12 -2.54 -20.42
C GLN A 308 -7.04 -3.63 -19.86
N GLU A 309 -8.16 -3.24 -19.24
CA GLU A 309 -9.09 -4.20 -18.63
C GLU A 309 -9.70 -5.13 -19.68
N CYS A 310 -10.03 -4.57 -20.84
CA CYS A 310 -10.53 -5.32 -21.97
C CYS A 310 -9.52 -6.38 -22.48
N VAL A 311 -8.22 -6.09 -22.51
CA VAL A 311 -7.17 -7.08 -22.87
C VAL A 311 -6.99 -8.15 -21.78
N LYS A 312 -7.16 -7.82 -20.50
CA LYS A 312 -7.01 -8.80 -19.39
C LYS A 312 -8.09 -9.88 -19.41
N ASP A 313 -9.33 -9.51 -19.73
CA ASP A 313 -10.42 -10.48 -19.85
C ASP A 313 -10.20 -11.45 -21.03
N GLU A 314 -9.52 -10.99 -22.09
CA GLU A 314 -9.26 -11.80 -23.28
C GLU A 314 -8.22 -12.91 -23.06
N ASN A 315 -7.23 -12.68 -22.18
CA ASN A 315 -6.20 -13.66 -21.81
C ASN A 315 -6.74 -14.89 -21.06
N LYS A 316 -8.02 -14.88 -20.65
CA LYS A 316 -8.69 -16.09 -20.13
C LYS A 316 -9.17 -17.04 -21.24
N SER A 317 -8.99 -16.70 -22.53
CA SER A 317 -9.40 -17.52 -23.68
C SER A 317 -8.31 -17.66 -24.74
N GLU A 318 -7.46 -18.67 -24.58
CA GLU A 318 -6.19 -18.97 -25.30
C GLU A 318 -6.16 -19.01 -26.85
N LEU A 319 -7.21 -18.65 -27.60
CA LEU A 319 -7.28 -19.01 -29.04
C LEU A 319 -7.67 -17.94 -30.08
N VAL A 320 -7.73 -16.62 -29.78
CA VAL A 320 -8.00 -15.61 -30.86
C VAL A 320 -7.36 -14.24 -30.57
N GLU A 321 -6.03 -14.12 -30.48
CA GLU A 321 -5.41 -12.88 -29.98
C GLU A 321 -5.42 -11.66 -30.92
N LEU A 322 -5.47 -11.84 -32.25
CA LEU A 322 -5.38 -10.70 -33.19
C LEU A 322 -6.74 -10.10 -33.57
N GLY A 323 -7.79 -10.91 -33.70
CA GLY A 323 -9.15 -10.42 -33.98
C GLY A 323 -9.83 -9.78 -32.78
N LYS A 324 -9.45 -10.17 -31.55
CA LYS A 324 -10.09 -9.73 -30.31
C LYS A 324 -9.64 -8.34 -29.85
N LYS A 325 -8.34 -8.02 -29.93
CA LYS A 325 -7.83 -6.65 -29.65
C LYS A 325 -8.49 -5.58 -30.52
N GLU A 326 -8.77 -5.89 -31.78
CA GLU A 326 -9.45 -4.95 -32.67
C GLU A 326 -10.93 -4.78 -32.31
N ALA A 327 -11.62 -5.87 -31.91
CA ALA A 327 -12.97 -5.79 -31.37
C ALA A 327 -13.03 -4.95 -30.09
N CYS A 328 -12.06 -5.12 -29.19
CA CYS A 328 -11.91 -4.30 -27.99
C CYS A 328 -11.81 -2.80 -28.31
N ARG A 329 -10.99 -2.44 -29.32
CA ARG A 329 -10.81 -1.04 -29.78
C ARG A 329 -12.08 -0.43 -30.36
N GLN A 330 -12.91 -1.25 -31.01
CA GLN A 330 -14.18 -0.85 -31.62
C GLN A 330 -15.31 -0.72 -30.57
N ASN A 331 -15.26 -1.49 -29.48
CA ASN A 331 -16.33 -1.54 -28.46
C ASN A 331 -16.27 -0.42 -27.40
N ILE A 332 -15.31 0.51 -27.49
CA ILE A 332 -15.21 1.62 -26.53
C ILE A 332 -16.46 2.52 -26.54
N VAL A 333 -17.08 2.67 -27.72
CA VAL A 333 -18.31 3.45 -27.86
C VAL A 333 -19.47 2.77 -27.17
N ASP A 334 -19.55 1.45 -27.21
CA ASP A 334 -20.61 0.70 -26.52
C ASP A 334 -20.43 0.81 -25.01
N PHE A 335 -19.21 0.65 -24.49
CA PHE A 335 -18.97 0.74 -23.05
C PHE A 335 -19.31 2.12 -22.46
N PHE A 336 -18.82 3.19 -23.09
CA PHE A 336 -19.06 4.56 -22.59
C PHE A 336 -20.38 5.17 -23.05
N GLY A 337 -20.93 4.71 -24.18
CA GLY A 337 -22.13 5.26 -24.80
C GLY A 337 -23.43 4.54 -24.40
N THR A 338 -23.36 3.31 -23.88
CA THR A 338 -24.56 2.62 -23.40
C THR A 338 -24.84 2.92 -21.92
N PRO A 339 -26.11 3.24 -21.57
CA PRO A 339 -26.53 3.34 -20.19
C PRO A 339 -26.22 2.05 -19.41
N PRO A 340 -26.02 2.13 -18.09
CA PRO A 340 -25.58 0.99 -17.27
C PRO A 340 -26.46 -0.27 -17.38
N SER A 341 -27.73 -0.12 -17.72
CA SER A 341 -28.68 -1.23 -17.89
C SER A 341 -28.53 -2.05 -19.18
N TRP A 342 -27.64 -1.66 -20.12
CA TRP A 342 -27.60 -2.24 -21.48
C TRP A 342 -26.28 -2.92 -21.86
N GLY A 343 -25.25 -2.86 -21.01
CA GLY A 343 -23.91 -3.41 -21.28
C GLY A 343 -23.62 -4.71 -20.54
N GLY A 344 -22.84 -5.62 -21.14
CA GLY A 344 -22.42 -6.89 -20.54
C GLY A 344 -21.51 -6.78 -19.30
N TRP A 345 -21.15 -5.56 -18.90
CA TRP A 345 -20.43 -5.27 -17.65
C TRP A 345 -21.44 -5.00 -16.54
N GLY A 346 -21.42 -5.78 -15.46
CA GLY A 346 -22.25 -5.53 -14.28
C GLY A 346 -22.03 -4.11 -13.72
N GLN A 347 -23.07 -3.53 -13.11
CA GLN A 347 -23.03 -2.19 -12.51
C GLN A 347 -21.82 -2.02 -11.56
N GLU A 348 -21.56 -3.03 -10.74
CA GLU A 348 -20.44 -3.06 -9.78
C GLU A 348 -19.07 -2.93 -10.47
N ALA A 349 -18.85 -3.63 -11.59
CA ALA A 349 -17.61 -3.56 -12.36
C ALA A 349 -17.43 -2.18 -13.01
N ARG A 350 -18.53 -1.57 -13.48
CA ARG A 350 -18.51 -0.19 -14.00
C ARG A 350 -18.20 0.81 -12.88
N ASP A 351 -18.77 0.64 -11.70
CA ASP A 351 -18.51 1.52 -10.56
C ASP A 351 -17.08 1.37 -10.04
N ALA A 352 -16.53 0.15 -10.03
CA ALA A 352 -15.13 -0.10 -9.74
C ALA A 352 -14.20 0.54 -10.78
N PHE A 353 -14.53 0.43 -12.08
CA PHE A 353 -13.80 1.09 -13.15
C PHE A 353 -13.78 2.61 -12.94
N TRP A 354 -14.93 3.24 -12.73
CA TRP A 354 -14.96 4.70 -12.55
C TRP A 354 -14.21 5.17 -11.32
N ARG A 355 -14.31 4.43 -10.20
CA ARG A 355 -13.52 4.69 -8.99
C ARG A 355 -12.01 4.65 -9.25
N SER A 356 -11.54 3.77 -10.14
CA SER A 356 -10.10 3.72 -10.48
C SER A 356 -9.66 4.90 -11.35
N ILE A 357 -10.57 5.53 -12.09
CA ILE A 357 -10.27 6.68 -12.94
C ILE A 357 -10.26 7.99 -12.16
N PHE A 358 -11.21 8.22 -11.26
CA PHE A 358 -11.28 9.49 -10.52
C PHE A 358 -10.11 9.61 -9.53
N VAL A 359 -9.44 10.77 -9.51
CA VAL A 359 -8.37 11.03 -8.52
C VAL A 359 -8.59 12.30 -7.72
N ARG A 360 -9.68 13.04 -7.93
CA ARG A 360 -9.99 14.27 -7.17
C ARG A 360 -9.83 14.09 -5.66
N GLU A 361 -10.50 13.10 -5.07
CA GLU A 361 -10.52 12.88 -3.62
C GLU A 361 -9.15 12.41 -3.13
N ASP A 362 -8.51 11.54 -3.90
CA ASP A 362 -7.15 11.08 -3.66
C ASP A 362 -6.13 12.23 -3.68
N LEU A 363 -6.24 13.19 -4.60
CA LEU A 363 -5.34 14.34 -4.68
C LEU A 363 -5.51 15.29 -3.49
N ALA A 364 -6.74 15.54 -3.06
CA ALA A 364 -7.00 16.32 -1.86
C ALA A 364 -6.34 15.68 -0.64
N GLU A 365 -6.46 14.36 -0.51
CA GLU A 365 -5.87 13.62 0.59
C GLU A 365 -4.33 13.58 0.52
N MET A 366 -3.75 13.38 -0.67
CA MET A 366 -2.31 13.48 -0.87
C MET A 366 -1.79 14.88 -0.49
N GLN A 367 -2.52 15.93 -0.85
CA GLN A 367 -2.16 17.31 -0.51
C GLN A 367 -2.21 17.54 1.01
N ARG A 368 -3.20 16.97 1.71
CA ARG A 368 -3.31 17.01 3.18
C ARG A 368 -2.13 16.30 3.84
N LEU A 369 -1.83 15.08 3.42
CA LEU A 369 -0.83 14.21 4.05
C LEU A 369 0.62 14.63 3.79
N PHE A 370 0.92 15.04 2.55
CA PHE A 370 2.30 15.35 2.15
C PHE A 370 2.60 16.85 2.19
N GLY A 371 1.60 17.72 2.05
CA GLY A 371 1.80 19.17 2.06
C GLY A 371 2.84 19.60 1.02
N ARG A 372 3.92 20.24 1.47
CA ARG A 372 5.05 20.66 0.62
C ARG A 372 5.89 19.50 0.07
N ARG A 373 5.72 18.28 0.59
CA ARG A 373 6.39 17.07 0.09
C ARG A 373 5.66 16.45 -1.10
N LEU A 374 4.55 17.02 -1.54
CA LEU A 374 3.83 16.59 -2.75
C LEU A 374 4.34 17.37 -3.96
N LEU A 375 4.92 16.67 -4.93
CA LEU A 375 5.25 17.20 -6.24
C LEU A 375 4.20 16.70 -7.24
N ALA A 376 3.27 17.56 -7.62
CA ALA A 376 2.21 17.21 -8.57
C ALA A 376 2.37 18.02 -9.86
N PHE A 377 2.42 17.37 -11.02
CA PHE A 377 2.49 18.06 -12.31
C PHE A 377 1.67 17.34 -13.37
N HIS A 378 1.30 18.05 -14.43
CA HIS A 378 0.55 17.47 -15.55
C HIS A 378 1.49 16.95 -16.63
N GLN A 379 1.12 15.84 -17.28
CA GLN A 379 1.92 15.16 -18.31
C GLN A 379 2.31 16.06 -19.50
N ASP A 380 1.61 17.15 -19.74
CA ASP A 380 1.94 18.06 -20.85
C ASP A 380 3.26 18.78 -20.63
N ARG A 381 3.70 18.89 -19.38
CA ARG A 381 5.02 19.42 -19.06
C ARG A 381 6.15 18.55 -19.61
N TYR A 382 5.95 17.23 -19.79
CA TYR A 382 6.90 16.39 -20.52
C TYR A 382 7.09 16.83 -21.97
N ARG A 383 6.04 17.38 -22.59
CA ARG A 383 6.07 17.74 -24.01
C ARG A 383 6.58 19.16 -24.21
N GLU A 384 6.26 20.05 -23.27
CA GLU A 384 6.55 21.48 -23.37
C GLU A 384 7.96 21.83 -22.88
N ASP A 385 8.43 21.19 -21.80
CA ASP A 385 9.71 21.48 -21.17
C ASP A 385 10.24 20.25 -20.41
N GLU A 386 10.60 19.21 -21.15
CA GLU A 386 11.02 17.94 -20.57
C GLU A 386 12.26 18.08 -19.69
N ARG A 387 13.30 18.73 -20.22
CA ARG A 387 14.56 18.92 -19.50
C ARG A 387 14.38 19.81 -18.26
N GLY A 388 13.62 20.89 -18.36
CA GLY A 388 13.36 21.77 -17.23
C GLY A 388 12.53 21.07 -16.14
N LEU A 389 11.56 20.24 -16.52
CA LEU A 389 10.83 19.39 -15.58
C LEU A 389 11.76 18.41 -14.84
N PHE A 390 12.55 17.61 -15.55
CA PHE A 390 13.40 16.63 -14.90
C PHE A 390 14.48 17.30 -14.04
N ALA A 391 15.08 18.40 -14.50
CA ALA A 391 16.02 19.19 -13.70
C ALA A 391 15.35 19.74 -12.42
N PHE A 392 14.11 20.25 -12.53
CA PHE A 392 13.33 20.67 -11.37
C PHE A 392 13.09 19.52 -10.39
N LEU A 393 12.64 18.36 -10.87
CA LEU A 393 12.36 17.21 -10.03
C LEU A 393 13.62 16.71 -9.31
N ALA A 394 14.74 16.52 -10.03
CA ALA A 394 16.00 16.10 -9.42
C ALA A 394 16.43 17.08 -8.32
N LYS A 395 16.38 18.39 -8.59
CA LYS A 395 16.69 19.42 -7.60
C LYS A 395 15.73 19.40 -6.41
N ALA A 396 14.42 19.25 -6.64
CA ALA A 396 13.42 19.20 -5.58
C ALA A 396 13.58 17.97 -4.67
N LEU A 397 14.09 16.86 -5.23
CA LEU A 397 14.47 15.66 -4.49
C LEU A 397 15.79 15.80 -3.74
N GLY A 398 16.54 16.88 -3.93
CA GLY A 398 17.82 17.13 -3.26
C GLY A 398 19.05 16.64 -4.03
N ALA A 399 18.93 16.32 -5.32
CA ALA A 399 20.07 16.00 -6.16
C ALA A 399 21.00 17.23 -6.27
N THR A 400 22.31 16.97 -6.21
CA THR A 400 23.35 18.01 -6.25
C THR A 400 23.99 18.12 -7.63
N LEU A 401 24.00 17.04 -8.39
CA LEU A 401 24.47 17.00 -9.77
C LEU A 401 23.32 17.28 -10.75
N PRO A 402 23.60 17.88 -11.92
CA PRO A 402 22.63 17.96 -12.99
C PRO A 402 22.55 16.64 -13.75
N PHE A 403 21.47 16.47 -14.53
CA PHE A 403 21.45 15.48 -15.61
C PHE A 403 22.58 15.76 -16.62
N PRO A 404 23.17 14.72 -17.24
CA PRO A 404 24.14 14.91 -18.31
C PRO A 404 23.56 15.77 -19.46
N PRO A 405 24.34 16.71 -20.03
CA PRO A 405 23.85 17.61 -21.06
C PRO A 405 23.36 16.86 -22.32
N GLU A 406 23.99 15.76 -22.67
CA GLU A 406 23.66 14.88 -23.79
C GLU A 406 22.47 13.94 -23.51
N MET A 407 21.95 13.92 -22.29
CA MET A 407 20.85 13.03 -21.94
C MET A 407 19.58 13.42 -22.68
N ASP A 408 19.06 12.47 -23.45
CA ASP A 408 17.79 12.60 -24.14
C ASP A 408 16.68 11.85 -23.37
N PHE A 409 15.63 12.56 -23.02
CA PHE A 409 14.54 12.07 -22.17
C PHE A 409 13.51 11.36 -23.06
N GLY A 410 13.21 10.11 -22.72
CA GLY A 410 12.35 9.26 -23.55
C GLY A 410 10.90 9.22 -23.08
N HIS A 411 10.00 8.98 -24.01
CA HIS A 411 8.65 8.52 -23.70
C HIS A 411 8.59 6.99 -23.76
N TYR A 412 8.13 6.38 -22.67
CA TYR A 412 8.03 4.95 -22.45
C TYR A 412 6.56 4.58 -22.20
N ASN A 413 6.12 3.39 -22.65
CA ASN A 413 4.71 2.98 -22.60
C ASN A 413 3.77 4.03 -23.22
N SER A 414 4.19 4.59 -24.35
CA SER A 414 3.47 5.64 -25.07
C SER A 414 3.03 5.12 -26.43
N VAL A 415 1.82 5.51 -26.83
CA VAL A 415 1.24 5.15 -28.12
C VAL A 415 0.75 6.42 -28.81
N ARG A 416 1.24 6.68 -30.02
CA ARG A 416 0.76 7.72 -30.93
C ARG A 416 -0.27 7.14 -31.91
N GLY A 417 -1.08 8.02 -32.53
CA GLY A 417 -2.12 7.62 -33.48
C GLY A 417 -3.41 7.13 -32.81
N GLU A 418 -4.40 6.71 -33.57
CA GLU A 418 -5.68 6.25 -33.01
C GLU A 418 -5.50 4.96 -32.19
N ARG A 419 -5.73 5.00 -30.86
CA ARG A 419 -5.67 3.79 -30.00
C ARG A 419 -6.99 3.00 -30.01
N SER A 420 -8.08 3.72 -30.20
CA SER A 420 -9.45 3.22 -30.20
C SER A 420 -10.29 4.13 -31.12
N ASP A 421 -11.54 3.76 -31.35
CA ASP A 421 -12.49 4.59 -32.10
C ASP A 421 -13.04 5.79 -31.31
N LEU A 422 -12.59 6.01 -30.06
CA LEU A 422 -13.09 7.10 -29.21
C LEU A 422 -12.95 8.47 -29.89
N CYS A 423 -11.78 8.79 -30.45
CA CYS A 423 -11.55 10.09 -31.08
C CYS A 423 -12.32 10.30 -32.40
N ARG A 424 -12.89 9.23 -32.98
CA ARG A 424 -13.76 9.32 -34.16
C ARG A 424 -15.19 9.76 -33.78
N ASN A 425 -15.61 9.51 -32.54
CA ASN A 425 -16.93 9.90 -32.04
C ASN A 425 -16.87 11.20 -31.21
N ARG A 426 -16.97 12.35 -31.89
CA ARG A 426 -16.92 13.68 -31.23
C ARG A 426 -18.00 13.88 -30.17
N THR A 427 -19.20 13.35 -30.40
CA THR A 427 -20.32 13.47 -29.44
C THR A 427 -19.99 12.74 -28.15
N LEU A 428 -19.47 11.52 -28.23
CA LEU A 428 -19.04 10.75 -27.05
C LEU A 428 -17.88 11.44 -26.32
N VAL A 429 -16.87 11.93 -27.04
CA VAL A 429 -15.76 12.67 -26.44
C VAL A 429 -16.27 13.89 -25.67
N GLN A 430 -17.19 14.67 -26.25
CA GLN A 430 -17.78 15.81 -25.56
C GLN A 430 -18.58 15.41 -24.33
N HIS A 431 -19.32 14.30 -24.41
CA HIS A 431 -20.04 13.74 -23.26
C HIS A 431 -19.08 13.35 -22.13
N LEU A 432 -18.00 12.63 -22.43
CA LEU A 432 -16.99 12.25 -21.43
C LEU A 432 -16.27 13.47 -20.84
N LYS A 433 -15.96 14.49 -21.65
CA LYS A 433 -15.40 15.75 -21.14
C LYS A 433 -16.33 16.41 -20.13
N ASN A 434 -17.62 16.49 -20.45
CA ASN A 434 -18.62 17.04 -19.53
C ASN A 434 -18.73 16.20 -18.25
N PHE A 435 -18.71 14.86 -18.38
CA PHE A 435 -18.71 13.94 -17.24
C PHE A 435 -17.48 14.14 -16.34
N PHE A 436 -16.30 14.35 -16.92
CA PHE A 436 -15.04 14.59 -16.20
C PHE A 436 -14.80 16.06 -15.82
N GLN A 437 -15.76 16.97 -16.02
CA GLN A 437 -15.54 18.40 -15.78
C GLN A 437 -15.05 18.70 -14.35
N ASN A 438 -15.62 18.03 -13.35
CA ASN A 438 -15.21 18.18 -11.95
C ASN A 438 -13.80 17.65 -11.70
N GLU A 439 -13.38 16.61 -12.42
CA GLU A 439 -12.04 16.04 -12.35
C GLU A 439 -11.01 16.98 -12.99
N PHE A 440 -11.32 17.59 -14.14
CA PHE A 440 -10.49 18.63 -14.75
C PHE A 440 -10.28 19.82 -13.80
N GLN A 441 -11.36 20.31 -13.18
CA GLN A 441 -11.30 21.41 -12.22
C GLN A 441 -10.48 21.05 -10.98
N ALA A 442 -10.65 19.84 -10.44
CA ALA A 442 -9.88 19.36 -9.30
C ALA A 442 -8.38 19.29 -9.62
N GLN A 443 -8.00 18.70 -10.76
CA GLN A 443 -6.59 18.65 -11.17
C GLN A 443 -6.01 20.06 -11.34
N ALA A 444 -6.73 20.98 -11.98
CA ALA A 444 -6.28 22.36 -12.13
C ALA A 444 -6.10 23.07 -10.77
N HIS A 445 -7.03 22.85 -9.85
CA HIS A 445 -6.96 23.39 -8.49
C HIS A 445 -5.73 22.87 -7.72
N HIS A 446 -5.49 21.56 -7.73
CA HIS A 446 -4.36 20.96 -7.01
C HIS A 446 -3.00 21.34 -7.62
N LEU A 447 -2.91 21.48 -8.95
CA LEU A 447 -1.70 22.02 -9.58
C LEU A 447 -1.42 23.45 -9.13
N ALA A 448 -2.47 24.30 -9.08
CA ALA A 448 -2.31 25.67 -8.59
C ALA A 448 -1.86 25.72 -7.11
N LEU A 449 -2.41 24.86 -6.25
CA LEU A 449 -1.98 24.74 -4.84
C LEU A 449 -0.53 24.27 -4.70
N ALA A 450 -0.07 23.39 -5.59
CA ALA A 450 1.32 22.95 -5.65
C ALA A 450 2.28 24.01 -6.21
N GLY A 451 1.79 25.20 -6.60
CA GLY A 451 2.58 26.24 -7.23
C GLY A 451 2.95 25.92 -8.69
N GLU A 452 2.26 24.96 -9.29
CA GLU A 452 2.52 24.46 -10.63
C GLU A 452 1.63 25.14 -11.66
N ARG A 453 2.17 25.32 -12.87
CA ARG A 453 1.42 25.96 -13.96
C ARG A 453 0.33 25.01 -14.45
N VAL A 454 -0.92 25.47 -14.41
CA VAL A 454 -2.04 24.77 -15.04
C VAL A 454 -1.88 24.83 -16.56
N PRO A 455 -1.70 23.69 -17.26
CA PRO A 455 -1.58 23.71 -18.71
C PRO A 455 -2.87 24.19 -19.37
N LYS A 456 -2.74 24.87 -20.51
CA LYS A 456 -3.90 25.37 -21.28
C LYS A 456 -4.84 24.23 -21.68
N SER A 457 -4.29 23.07 -21.99
CA SER A 457 -5.04 21.85 -22.28
C SER A 457 -5.96 21.46 -21.13
N LEU A 458 -5.44 21.36 -19.90
CA LEU A 458 -6.22 21.02 -18.72
C LEU A 458 -7.27 22.10 -18.42
N ALA A 459 -6.89 23.39 -18.48
CA ALA A 459 -7.78 24.51 -18.21
C ALA A 459 -8.97 24.59 -19.19
N LEU A 460 -8.77 24.16 -20.43
CA LEU A 460 -9.79 24.17 -21.48
C LEU A 460 -10.48 22.80 -21.68
N GLY A 461 -10.18 21.80 -20.85
CA GLY A 461 -10.68 20.43 -21.04
C GLY A 461 -10.28 19.82 -22.39
N LEU A 462 -9.12 20.22 -22.93
CA LEU A 462 -8.57 19.66 -24.16
C LEU A 462 -7.80 18.38 -23.82
N GLY A 463 -8.30 17.29 -24.37
CA GLY A 463 -7.71 15.99 -24.23
C GLY A 463 -6.83 15.62 -25.41
N ARG A 464 -6.56 14.32 -25.50
CA ARG A 464 -5.81 13.74 -26.61
C ARG A 464 -6.50 13.93 -27.97
N CYS A 465 -7.81 13.76 -28.03
CA CYS A 465 -8.57 13.82 -29.29
C CYS A 465 -8.60 15.21 -29.94
N ASP A 466 -8.23 16.26 -29.20
CA ASP A 466 -8.13 17.63 -29.71
C ASP A 466 -6.77 17.94 -30.34
N ARG A 467 -5.78 17.05 -30.18
CA ARG A 467 -4.40 17.25 -30.64
C ARG A 467 -4.20 16.55 -31.98
N ALA A 468 -4.02 17.33 -33.04
CA ALA A 468 -3.84 16.81 -34.39
C ALA A 468 -2.72 15.75 -34.49
N GLY A 469 -1.59 15.96 -33.78
CA GLY A 469 -0.46 15.03 -33.75
C GLY A 469 -0.74 13.71 -33.03
N ASP A 470 -1.64 13.70 -32.04
CA ASP A 470 -1.98 12.47 -31.30
C ASP A 470 -3.08 11.68 -32.04
N ALA A 471 -3.96 12.35 -32.78
CA ALA A 471 -5.11 11.74 -33.45
C ALA A 471 -4.85 11.28 -34.90
N ARG A 472 -3.92 11.90 -35.64
CA ARG A 472 -3.74 11.64 -37.09
C ARG A 472 -2.45 10.91 -37.48
N GLY A 473 -1.70 10.42 -36.50
CA GLY A 473 -0.48 9.65 -36.73
C GLY A 473 -0.76 8.18 -37.07
N ARG A 474 0.14 7.51 -37.81
CA ARG A 474 0.16 6.04 -37.85
C ARG A 474 0.34 5.52 -36.43
N LEU A 475 -0.35 4.43 -36.10
CA LEU A 475 -0.20 3.77 -34.81
C LEU A 475 1.27 3.39 -34.63
N GLN A 476 1.91 3.99 -33.62
CA GLN A 476 3.27 3.68 -33.22
C GLN A 476 3.23 3.40 -31.72
N GLU A 477 3.48 2.15 -31.36
CA GLU A 477 3.54 1.67 -29.99
C GLU A 477 5.00 1.48 -29.59
N CYS A 478 5.38 1.96 -28.41
CA CYS A 478 6.62 1.57 -27.78
C CYS A 478 6.29 0.95 -26.42
N ASP A 479 7.00 -0.12 -26.07
CA ASP A 479 6.85 -0.80 -24.80
C ASP A 479 7.57 -0.07 -23.65
N GLN A 480 7.69 -0.74 -22.52
CA GLN A 480 8.30 -0.17 -21.31
C GLN A 480 9.83 -0.11 -21.37
N HIS A 481 10.44 -0.80 -22.32
CA HIS A 481 11.90 -0.92 -22.51
C HIS A 481 12.38 -0.16 -23.74
N THR A 482 11.47 0.15 -24.67
CA THR A 482 11.75 0.76 -25.96
C THR A 482 11.34 2.22 -25.92
N LYS A 483 12.31 3.08 -26.21
CA LYS A 483 12.11 4.53 -26.28
C LYS A 483 11.36 4.91 -27.55
N CYS A 484 10.33 5.76 -27.44
CA CYS A 484 9.81 6.49 -28.58
C CYS A 484 10.61 7.79 -28.79
N ASN A 485 11.13 8.00 -30.01
CA ASN A 485 11.69 9.29 -30.45
C ASN A 485 10.57 10.07 -31.13
N PHE A 486 10.10 11.14 -30.51
CA PHE A 486 8.78 11.70 -30.78
C PHE A 486 8.80 13.19 -30.95
#